data_AF-A0A962P0J1-F1
#
_entry.id   AF-A0A962P0J1-F1
#
_cell.length_a   1.000
_cell.length_b   1.000
_cell.length_c   1.000
_cell.angle_alpha   90.00
_cell.angle_beta   90.00
_cell.angle_gamma   90.00
#
_symmetry.space_group_name_H-M   'P 1'
#
loop_
_entity.id
_entity.type
_entity.pdbx_description
1 polymer ?
#
loop_
_entity_poly.entity_id
_entity_poly.type
_entity_poly.pdbx_seq_one_letter_code
_entity_poly.pdbx_strand_id
1 'polypeptide(L)'
;KILAESPPVGTPKKQQAYHAVTAGYILGAIAQKVSGETLPQLLQRIVAQPLACEHFTFGMAEERRHQAAVSLPTGLDKVPVISKMLHHMLGVSDREITSAINTPAAHEAVIPAANIYASAEEVCRFYQMMLDGGLWQCQRVFETTTSNDATRRGKLLFDHSANSPMRYSAGV
;
A
#
# COMPACT_ATOMS: atom_id res chain seq x y z
N LYS A 1 17.93 -6.99 4.21
CA LYS A 1 18.71 -6.79 5.46
C LYS A 1 18.76 -5.32 5.90
N ILE A 2 18.89 -4.38 4.96
CA ILE A 2 18.94 -2.92 5.19
C ILE A 2 17.94 -2.42 6.27
N LEU A 3 16.64 -2.68 6.14
CA LEU A 3 15.65 -2.17 7.10
C LEU A 3 15.72 -2.83 8.49
N ALA A 4 15.97 -4.14 8.58
CA ALA A 4 16.00 -4.86 9.85
C ALA A 4 17.24 -4.54 10.69
N GLU A 5 18.31 -4.06 10.05
CA GLU A 5 19.57 -3.67 10.67
C GLU A 5 19.64 -2.16 10.97
N SER A 6 18.65 -1.38 10.51
CA SER A 6 18.59 0.05 10.74
C SER A 6 18.08 0.36 12.15
N PRO A 7 18.72 1.28 12.90
CA PRO A 7 18.17 1.74 14.16
C PRO A 7 16.85 2.50 13.93
N PRO A 8 15.89 2.45 14.87
CA PRO A 8 14.66 3.22 14.74
C PRO A 8 14.96 4.73 14.75
N VAL A 9 14.27 5.47 13.90
CA VAL A 9 14.23 6.94 13.98
C VAL A 9 13.11 7.34 14.93
N GLY A 10 13.46 8.07 16.01
CA GLY A 10 12.52 8.42 17.08
C GLY A 10 12.38 7.35 18.16
N THR A 11 11.37 7.48 19.02
CA THR A 11 11.13 6.54 20.13
C THR A 11 9.97 5.58 19.80
N PRO A 12 10.25 4.27 19.61
CA PRO A 12 9.21 3.27 19.32
C PRO A 12 8.07 3.32 20.34
N LYS A 13 6.83 3.12 19.87
CA LYS A 13 5.59 3.15 20.66
C LYS A 13 5.23 4.51 21.28
N LYS A 14 6.09 5.53 21.21
CA LYS A 14 5.80 6.89 21.69
C LYS A 14 5.53 7.87 20.56
N GLN A 15 6.18 7.68 19.41
CA GLN A 15 6.04 8.55 18.25
C GLN A 15 5.46 7.79 17.06
N GLN A 16 4.68 8.51 16.27
CA GLN A 16 4.04 8.03 15.06
C GLN A 16 4.65 8.74 13.85
N ALA A 17 4.91 7.98 12.80
CA ALA A 17 5.43 8.48 11.55
C ALA A 17 4.87 7.64 10.40
N TYR A 18 4.50 8.29 9.29
CA TYR A 18 4.11 7.61 8.08
C TYR A 18 5.31 6.96 7.39
N HIS A 19 5.23 5.63 7.21
CA HIS A 19 6.25 4.80 6.57
C HIS A 19 5.88 4.53 5.10
N ALA A 20 5.93 5.59 4.28
CA ALA A 20 5.39 5.63 2.91
C ALA A 20 5.74 4.42 2.03
N VAL A 21 6.98 3.93 2.11
CA VAL A 21 7.45 2.77 1.35
C VAL A 21 7.80 1.60 2.27
N THR A 22 8.40 1.90 3.43
CA THR A 22 9.01 0.89 4.30
C THR A 22 7.99 0.02 5.05
N ALA A 23 6.78 0.53 5.33
CA ALA A 23 5.73 -0.26 5.99
C ALA A 23 5.38 -1.50 5.16
N GLY A 24 5.21 -1.34 3.85
CA GLY A 24 4.87 -2.44 2.94
C GLY A 24 5.93 -3.54 2.95
N TYR A 25 7.22 -3.19 2.97
CA TYR A 25 8.30 -4.17 3.06
C TYR A 25 8.36 -4.87 4.42
N ILE A 26 8.13 -4.14 5.52
CA ILE A 26 8.14 -4.72 6.88
C ILE A 26 6.98 -5.70 7.04
N LEU A 27 5.74 -5.26 6.78
CA LEU A 27 4.55 -6.12 6.86
C LEU A 27 4.62 -7.26 5.85
N GLY A 28 5.12 -6.97 4.65
CA GLY A 28 5.28 -7.96 3.61
C GLY A 28 6.29 -9.05 3.94
N ALA A 29 7.40 -8.72 4.61
CA ALA A 29 8.36 -9.72 5.08
C ALA A 29 7.76 -10.64 6.15
N ILE A 30 6.92 -10.09 7.05
CA ILE A 30 6.19 -10.87 8.05
C ILE A 30 5.21 -11.81 7.36
N ALA A 31 4.38 -11.29 6.44
CA ALA A 31 3.39 -12.07 5.72
C ALA A 31 4.01 -13.23 4.94
N GLN A 32 5.09 -12.98 4.20
CA GLN A 32 5.81 -14.01 3.45
C GLN A 32 6.45 -15.05 4.38
N LYS A 33 7.05 -14.62 5.49
CA LYS A 33 7.68 -15.54 6.45
C LYS A 33 6.67 -16.47 7.13
N VAL A 34 5.49 -15.96 7.46
CA VAL A 34 4.44 -16.74 8.16
C VAL A 34 3.71 -17.67 7.20
N SER A 35 3.49 -17.26 5.96
CA SER A 35 2.76 -18.06 4.96
C SER A 35 3.62 -19.02 4.14
N GLY A 36 4.90 -18.69 3.94
CA GLY A 36 5.75 -19.37 2.96
C GLY A 36 5.46 -18.99 1.50
N GLU A 37 4.56 -18.04 1.25
CA GLU A 37 4.17 -17.57 -0.08
C GLU A 37 4.78 -16.19 -0.38
N THR A 38 4.94 -15.87 -1.67
CA THR A 38 5.28 -14.50 -2.09
C THR A 38 4.09 -13.57 -1.89
N LEU A 39 4.33 -12.25 -1.84
CA LEU A 39 3.25 -11.27 -1.72
C LEU A 39 2.22 -11.31 -2.86
N PRO A 40 2.60 -11.42 -4.14
CA PRO A 40 1.63 -11.60 -5.23
C PRO A 40 0.76 -12.85 -5.04
N GLN A 41 1.36 -13.97 -4.63
CA GLN A 41 0.60 -15.21 -4.36
C GLN A 41 -0.38 -15.04 -3.21
N LEU A 42 0.04 -14.41 -2.12
CA LEU A 42 -0.83 -14.11 -0.98
C LEU A 42 -1.99 -13.22 -1.36
N LEU A 43 -1.72 -12.12 -2.07
CA LEU A 43 -2.75 -11.20 -2.52
C LEU A 43 -3.75 -11.91 -3.44
N GLN A 44 -3.24 -12.72 -4.37
CA GLN A 44 -4.07 -13.50 -5.27
C GLN A 44 -4.99 -14.47 -4.52
N ARG A 45 -4.44 -15.24 -3.58
CA ARG A 45 -5.17 -16.29 -2.85
C ARG A 45 -6.16 -15.73 -1.85
N ILE A 46 -5.78 -14.69 -1.12
CA ILE A 46 -6.56 -14.16 0.01
C ILE A 46 -7.59 -13.12 -0.45
N VAL A 47 -7.29 -12.35 -1.50
CA VAL A 47 -8.13 -11.22 -1.91
C VAL A 47 -8.61 -11.38 -3.35
N ALA A 48 -7.71 -11.45 -4.33
CA ALA A 48 -8.11 -11.33 -5.73
C ALA A 48 -9.00 -12.49 -6.19
N GLN A 49 -8.66 -13.74 -5.87
CA GLN A 49 -9.47 -14.91 -6.23
C GLN A 49 -10.85 -14.92 -5.54
N PRO A 50 -10.96 -14.76 -4.20
CA PRO A 50 -12.27 -14.70 -3.54
C PRO A 50 -13.18 -13.57 -4.03
N LEU A 51 -12.61 -12.46 -4.50
CA LEU A 51 -13.37 -11.31 -5.01
C LEU A 51 -13.56 -11.33 -6.54
N ALA A 52 -13.08 -12.39 -7.21
CA ALA A 52 -13.06 -12.50 -8.67
C ALA A 52 -12.44 -11.27 -9.36
N CYS A 53 -11.34 -10.77 -8.79
CA CYS A 53 -10.56 -9.69 -9.37
C CYS A 53 -9.60 -10.24 -10.44
N GLU A 54 -9.58 -9.57 -11.57
CA GLU A 54 -8.69 -9.84 -12.68
C GLU A 54 -7.40 -9.04 -12.57
N HIS A 55 -7.45 -7.75 -12.20
CA HIS A 55 -6.31 -6.82 -12.23
C HIS A 55 -5.65 -6.60 -10.88
N PHE A 56 -6.24 -7.08 -9.77
CA PHE A 56 -5.78 -6.81 -8.40
C PHE A 56 -4.47 -7.55 -8.06
N THR A 57 -3.32 -6.98 -8.43
CA THR A 57 -2.00 -7.60 -8.29
C THR A 57 -0.92 -6.60 -7.88
N PHE A 58 0.16 -7.09 -7.25
CA PHE A 58 1.41 -6.34 -7.13
C PHE A 58 2.18 -6.42 -8.44
N GLY A 59 2.54 -5.27 -9.00
CA GLY A 59 3.13 -5.24 -10.34
C GLY A 59 2.20 -5.82 -11.41
N MET A 60 2.69 -5.94 -12.63
CA MET A 60 1.97 -6.47 -13.78
C MET A 60 2.89 -7.27 -14.70
N ALA A 61 2.37 -8.42 -15.11
CA ALA A 61 2.94 -9.26 -16.16
C ALA A 61 3.02 -8.50 -17.49
N GLU A 62 4.06 -8.79 -18.27
CA GLU A 62 4.38 -8.06 -19.51
C GLU A 62 3.20 -7.98 -20.47
N GLU A 63 2.45 -9.08 -20.60
CA GLU A 63 1.34 -9.23 -21.52
C GLU A 63 0.17 -8.31 -21.16
N ARG A 64 0.09 -7.85 -19.91
CA ARG A 64 -0.99 -6.98 -19.41
C ARG A 64 -0.57 -5.52 -19.27
N ARG A 65 0.71 -5.19 -19.47
CA ARG A 65 1.23 -3.82 -19.31
C ARG A 65 0.52 -2.79 -20.19
N HIS A 66 0.00 -3.21 -21.34
CA HIS A 66 -0.80 -2.38 -22.24
C HIS A 66 -2.14 -1.90 -21.65
N GLN A 67 -2.60 -2.52 -20.56
CA GLN A 67 -3.86 -2.16 -19.89
C GLN A 67 -3.67 -1.12 -18.79
N ALA A 68 -2.44 -0.85 -18.34
CA ALA A 68 -2.20 0.19 -17.34
C ALA A 68 -2.39 1.58 -17.93
N ALA A 69 -3.11 2.41 -17.18
CA ALA A 69 -3.15 3.84 -17.44
C ALA A 69 -1.78 4.47 -17.14
N VAL A 70 -1.35 5.37 -18.02
CA VAL A 70 -0.12 6.15 -17.83
C VAL A 70 -0.37 7.20 -16.74
N SER A 71 0.49 7.21 -15.72
CA SER A 71 0.45 8.23 -14.68
C SER A 71 1.08 9.52 -15.20
N LEU A 72 0.38 10.64 -15.06
CA LEU A 72 0.87 11.96 -15.44
C LEU A 72 0.85 12.87 -14.22
N PRO A 73 1.85 13.78 -14.09
CA PRO A 73 1.84 14.74 -13.00
C PRO A 73 0.67 15.68 -13.22
N THR A 74 -0.23 15.75 -12.24
CA THR A 74 -1.35 16.70 -12.24
C THR A 74 -1.19 17.67 -11.08
N GLY A 75 -1.20 18.97 -11.35
CA GLY A 75 -1.10 20.00 -10.32
C GLY A 75 -0.16 21.15 -10.69
N LEU A 76 0.00 22.10 -9.77
CA LEU A 76 0.97 23.18 -9.93
C LEU A 76 2.39 22.65 -9.73
N ASP A 77 3.24 22.86 -10.73
CA ASP A 77 4.66 22.60 -10.61
C ASP A 77 5.28 23.46 -9.48
N LYS A 78 6.16 22.85 -8.69
CA LYS A 78 7.06 23.55 -7.75
C LYS A 78 6.37 24.38 -6.67
N VAL A 79 5.33 23.84 -6.03
CA VAL A 79 4.85 24.39 -4.76
C VAL A 79 5.93 24.14 -3.70
N PRO A 80 6.69 25.17 -3.24
CA PRO A 80 7.98 24.93 -2.56
C PRO A 80 7.86 24.12 -1.27
N VAL A 81 6.76 24.30 -0.55
CA VAL A 81 6.46 23.57 0.70
C VAL A 81 6.19 22.09 0.42
N ILE A 82 5.37 21.80 -0.60
CA ILE A 82 4.96 20.43 -0.97
C ILE A 82 6.16 19.69 -1.55
N SER A 83 6.90 20.30 -2.49
CA SER A 83 8.07 19.69 -3.10
C SER A 83 9.17 19.36 -2.08
N LYS A 84 9.40 20.23 -1.09
CA LYS A 84 10.38 19.96 -0.02
C LYS A 84 9.92 18.81 0.89
N MET A 85 8.62 18.72 1.17
CA MET A 85 8.05 17.63 1.97
C MET A 85 8.15 16.28 1.25
N LEU A 86 7.80 16.22 -0.04
CA LEU A 86 7.92 15.01 -0.87
C LEU A 86 9.38 14.53 -0.99
N HIS A 87 10.31 15.46 -1.25
CA HIS A 87 11.74 15.12 -1.24
C HIS A 87 12.21 14.58 0.11
N HIS A 88 11.68 15.07 1.22
CA HIS A 88 12.04 14.56 2.55
C HIS A 88 11.47 13.16 2.81
N MET A 89 10.24 12.89 2.38
CA MET A 89 9.59 11.59 2.62
C MET A 89 10.06 10.48 1.68
N LEU A 90 10.31 10.79 0.41
CA LEU A 90 10.57 9.81 -0.64
C LEU A 90 11.99 9.88 -1.21
N GLY A 91 12.74 10.95 -0.94
CA GLY A 91 14.10 11.15 -1.45
C GLY A 91 14.16 11.55 -2.93
N VAL A 92 13.02 11.63 -3.62
CA VAL A 92 12.90 11.88 -5.07
C VAL A 92 11.82 12.92 -5.35
N SER A 93 11.92 13.60 -6.50
CA SER A 93 10.92 14.56 -6.95
C SER A 93 9.69 13.88 -7.56
N ASP A 94 8.58 14.61 -7.60
CA ASP A 94 7.30 14.15 -8.14
C ASP A 94 7.42 13.66 -9.60
N ARG A 95 8.25 14.34 -10.40
CA ARG A 95 8.51 13.98 -11.81
C ARG A 95 9.37 12.72 -11.93
N GLU A 96 10.36 12.54 -11.05
CA GLU A 96 11.17 11.32 -11.00
C GLU A 96 10.31 10.12 -10.60
N ILE A 97 9.39 10.28 -9.64
CA ILE A 97 8.43 9.24 -9.28
C ILE A 97 7.55 8.92 -10.49
N THR A 98 6.93 9.93 -11.10
CA THR A 98 5.98 9.71 -12.20
C THR A 98 6.65 9.08 -13.42
N SER A 99 7.87 9.49 -13.76
CA SER A 99 8.62 8.86 -14.84
C SER A 99 9.03 7.43 -14.49
N ALA A 100 9.46 7.16 -13.25
CA ALA A 100 9.87 5.83 -12.82
C ALA A 100 8.70 4.83 -12.82
N ILE A 101 7.53 5.20 -12.30
CA ILE A 101 6.38 4.28 -12.17
C ILE A 101 5.81 3.83 -13.51
N ASN A 102 6.03 4.60 -14.59
CA ASN A 102 5.58 4.27 -15.94
C ASN A 102 6.57 3.35 -16.69
N THR A 103 7.68 2.94 -16.07
CA THR A 103 8.68 2.08 -16.72
C THR A 103 8.31 0.60 -16.64
N PRO A 104 8.76 -0.24 -17.60
CA PRO A 104 8.59 -1.69 -17.51
C PRO A 104 9.16 -2.29 -16.21
N ALA A 105 10.28 -1.75 -15.71
CA ALA A 105 10.89 -2.20 -14.47
C ALA A 105 10.01 -1.93 -13.24
N ALA A 106 9.33 -0.78 -13.19
CA ALA A 106 8.38 -0.48 -12.11
C ALA A 106 7.11 -1.32 -12.21
N HIS A 107 6.65 -1.61 -13.42
CA HIS A 107 5.54 -2.53 -13.66
C HIS A 107 5.90 -3.94 -13.20
N GLU A 108 7.13 -4.41 -13.38
CA GLU A 108 7.55 -5.75 -12.95
C GLU A 108 7.80 -5.88 -11.44
N ALA A 109 8.24 -4.80 -10.80
CA ALA A 109 8.61 -4.81 -9.39
C ALA A 109 7.43 -5.18 -8.48
N VAL A 110 7.75 -5.67 -7.29
CA VAL A 110 6.80 -5.79 -6.17
C VAL A 110 7.18 -4.75 -5.13
N ILE A 111 6.41 -3.66 -5.05
CA ILE A 111 6.58 -2.53 -4.14
C ILE A 111 5.34 -2.47 -3.24
N PRO A 112 5.33 -3.19 -2.10
CA PRO A 112 4.08 -3.56 -1.42
C PRO A 112 3.25 -2.39 -0.89
N ALA A 113 3.85 -1.21 -0.76
CA ALA A 113 3.17 0.00 -0.32
C ALA A 113 2.71 0.92 -1.46
N ALA A 114 3.11 0.66 -2.72
CA ALA A 114 3.01 1.66 -3.77
C ALA A 114 2.64 1.17 -5.17
N ASN A 115 2.55 -0.14 -5.44
CA ASN A 115 2.29 -0.62 -6.80
C ASN A 115 1.28 -1.78 -6.91
N ILE A 116 0.16 -1.67 -6.20
CA ILE A 116 -1.02 -2.47 -6.53
C ILE A 116 -1.67 -1.87 -7.77
N TYR A 117 -1.87 -2.70 -8.79
CA TYR A 117 -2.71 -2.40 -9.94
C TYR A 117 -4.09 -2.98 -9.67
N ALA A 118 -5.15 -2.25 -10.01
CA ALA A 118 -6.54 -2.68 -9.91
C ALA A 118 -7.43 -1.70 -10.70
N SER A 119 -8.60 -2.15 -11.12
CA SER A 119 -9.66 -1.25 -11.59
C SER A 119 -10.39 -0.61 -10.41
N ALA A 120 -11.08 0.52 -10.66
CA ALA A 120 -11.90 1.18 -9.64
C ALA A 120 -12.99 0.25 -9.08
N GLU A 121 -13.57 -0.58 -9.94
CA GLU A 121 -14.63 -1.51 -9.57
C GLU A 121 -14.12 -2.60 -8.61
N GLU A 122 -12.94 -3.18 -8.86
CA GLU A 122 -12.35 -4.19 -7.98
C GLU A 122 -11.94 -3.61 -6.62
N VAL A 123 -11.46 -2.37 -6.59
CA VAL A 123 -11.21 -1.66 -5.33
C VAL A 123 -12.52 -1.47 -4.55
N CYS A 124 -13.62 -1.14 -5.24
CA CYS A 124 -14.94 -1.08 -4.61
C CYS A 124 -15.38 -2.44 -4.06
N ARG A 125 -15.13 -3.56 -4.75
CA ARG A 125 -15.43 -4.91 -4.21
C ARG A 125 -14.68 -5.18 -2.90
N PHE A 126 -13.39 -4.85 -2.85
CA PHE A 126 -12.58 -5.02 -1.64
C PHE A 126 -13.17 -4.25 -0.46
N TYR A 127 -13.47 -2.96 -0.67
CA TYR A 127 -14.05 -2.14 0.40
C TYR A 127 -15.48 -2.54 0.75
N GLN A 128 -16.30 -2.94 -0.21
CA GLN A 128 -17.63 -3.46 0.04
C GLN A 128 -17.57 -4.74 0.89
N MET A 129 -16.65 -5.66 0.58
CA MET A 129 -16.43 -6.85 1.38
C MET A 129 -16.02 -6.53 2.83
N MET A 130 -15.17 -5.52 3.03
CA MET A 130 -14.81 -5.05 4.37
C MET A 130 -16.01 -4.44 5.11
N LEU A 131 -16.85 -3.65 4.43
CA LEU A 131 -18.07 -3.06 4.99
C LEU A 131 -19.11 -4.13 5.37
N ASP A 132 -19.17 -5.22 4.60
CA ASP A 132 -20.03 -6.38 4.86
C ASP A 132 -19.41 -7.36 5.89
N GLY A 133 -18.43 -6.88 6.68
CA GLY A 133 -17.82 -7.63 7.77
C GLY A 133 -17.06 -8.87 7.30
N GLY A 134 -16.44 -8.79 6.11
CA GLY A 134 -15.66 -9.85 5.50
C GLY A 134 -16.43 -10.78 4.56
N LEU A 135 -17.67 -10.44 4.20
CA LEU A 135 -18.49 -11.19 3.22
C LEU A 135 -18.40 -10.59 1.84
N TRP A 136 -18.34 -11.43 0.81
CA TRP A 136 -18.54 -11.03 -0.57
C TRP A 136 -19.38 -12.07 -1.29
N GLN A 137 -20.53 -11.70 -1.86
CA GLN A 137 -21.41 -12.61 -2.61
C GLN A 137 -21.64 -13.98 -1.92
N CYS A 138 -21.99 -13.95 -0.63
CA CYS A 138 -22.19 -15.14 0.21
C CYS A 138 -20.92 -15.96 0.53
N GLN A 139 -19.74 -15.51 0.09
CA GLN A 139 -18.44 -16.09 0.45
C GLN A 139 -17.82 -15.34 1.62
N ARG A 140 -17.32 -16.11 2.60
CA ARG A 140 -16.51 -15.61 3.71
C ARG A 140 -15.06 -15.40 3.25
N VAL A 141 -14.65 -14.15 3.08
CA VAL A 141 -13.26 -13.79 2.73
C VAL A 141 -12.46 -13.54 4.01
N PHE A 142 -13.01 -12.75 4.93
CA PHE A 142 -12.44 -12.49 6.24
C PHE A 142 -13.44 -12.77 7.35
N GLU A 143 -12.95 -13.22 8.50
CA GLU A 143 -13.75 -13.19 9.71
C GLU A 143 -14.14 -11.75 10.05
N THR A 144 -15.33 -11.58 10.60
CA THR A 144 -15.81 -10.25 11.00
C THR A 144 -14.89 -9.61 12.05
N THR A 145 -14.32 -10.43 12.93
CA THR A 145 -13.30 -10.00 13.91
C THR A 145 -12.04 -9.47 13.23
N THR A 146 -11.55 -10.13 12.18
CA THR A 146 -10.40 -9.65 11.40
C THR A 146 -10.66 -8.29 10.79
N SER A 147 -11.83 -8.10 10.17
CA SER A 147 -12.21 -6.80 9.56
C SER A 147 -12.33 -5.70 10.61
N ASN A 148 -12.94 -6.01 11.74
CA ASN A 148 -13.10 -5.07 12.87
C ASN A 148 -11.76 -4.70 13.52
N ASP A 149 -10.86 -5.67 13.69
CA ASP A 149 -9.55 -5.43 14.29
C ASP A 149 -8.64 -4.64 13.34
N ALA A 150 -8.67 -4.95 12.04
CA ALA A 150 -7.94 -4.20 11.02
C ALA A 150 -8.34 -2.71 11.00
N THR A 151 -9.64 -2.41 11.19
CA THR A 151 -10.20 -1.06 11.13
C THR A 151 -10.35 -0.37 12.50
N ARG A 152 -9.90 -1.03 13.57
CA ARG A 152 -10.00 -0.48 14.93
C ARG A 152 -9.17 0.79 15.04
N ARG A 153 -9.86 1.91 15.26
CA ARG A 153 -9.23 3.24 15.36
C ARG A 153 -8.21 3.30 16.50
N GLY A 154 -6.99 3.68 16.18
CA GLY A 154 -5.96 4.01 17.14
C GLY A 154 -6.15 5.39 17.79
N LYS A 155 -5.16 5.78 18.60
CA LYS A 155 -5.12 7.11 19.23
C LYS A 155 -4.82 8.19 18.20
N LEU A 156 -5.38 9.38 18.38
CA LEU A 156 -4.98 10.55 17.61
C LEU A 156 -3.59 10.99 18.10
N LEU A 157 -2.59 10.90 17.23
CA LEU A 157 -1.22 11.32 17.51
C LEU A 157 -0.74 12.23 16.38
N PHE A 158 0.21 13.10 16.69
CA PHE A 158 0.87 13.89 15.66
C PHE A 158 1.82 13.00 14.87
N ASP A 159 1.64 12.95 13.55
CA ASP A 159 2.54 12.23 12.65
C ASP A 159 3.72 13.13 12.27
N HIS A 160 4.93 12.72 12.62
CA HIS A 160 6.14 13.52 12.38
C HIS A 160 6.67 13.45 10.94
N SER A 161 6.17 12.51 10.13
CA SER A 161 6.49 12.40 8.70
C SER A 161 5.50 13.22 7.87
N ALA A 162 4.20 13.01 8.09
CA ALA A 162 3.12 13.72 7.41
C ALA A 162 2.85 15.14 7.96
N ASN A 163 3.45 15.48 9.11
CA ASN A 163 3.33 16.77 9.80
C ASN A 163 1.86 17.17 10.09
N SER A 164 1.04 16.22 10.50
CA SER A 164 -0.40 16.40 10.72
C SER A 164 -0.93 15.44 11.81
N PRO A 165 -2.02 15.79 12.54
CA PRO A 165 -2.69 14.86 13.45
C PRO A 165 -3.33 13.69 12.69
N MET A 166 -2.91 12.46 12.97
CA MET A 166 -3.40 11.26 12.28
C MET A 166 -3.86 10.17 13.25
N ARG A 167 -4.86 9.39 12.81
CA ARG A 167 -5.37 8.20 13.50
C ARG A 167 -5.18 7.01 12.58
N TYR A 168 -4.16 6.19 12.87
CA TYR A 168 -4.00 4.92 12.18
C TYR A 168 -4.71 3.79 12.94
N SER A 169 -5.05 2.76 12.18
CA SER A 169 -5.47 1.44 12.58
C SER A 169 -4.35 0.44 12.23
N ALA A 170 -4.64 -0.86 12.19
CA ALA A 170 -3.64 -1.86 11.83
C ALA A 170 -3.42 -1.88 10.31
N GLY A 171 -2.61 -0.94 9.82
CA GLY A 171 -2.20 -0.85 8.42
C GLY A 171 -2.91 0.21 7.56
N VAL A 172 -3.84 1.00 8.15
CA VAL A 172 -4.58 2.10 7.49
C VAL A 172 -4.55 3.35 8.32
#